data_AF-A0AAD6AR37-F1
#
_entry.id   AF-A0AAD6AR37-F1
#
_cell.length_a   1.000
_cell.length_b   1.000
_cell.length_c   1.000
_cell.angle_alpha   90.00
_cell.angle_beta   90.00
_cell.angle_gamma   90.00
#
_symmetry.space_group_name_H-M   'P 1'
#
loop_
_entity.id
_entity.type
_entity.pdbx_description
1 polymer ?
#
loop_
_entity_poly.entity_id
_entity_poly.type
_entity_poly.pdbx_seq_one_letter_code
_entity_poly.pdbx_strand_id
1 'polypeptide(L)'
;MIFCIFHQIFRWPIASRLDGNEMLEIQVYNYSKVFSNRLVGTFCMVLQKVAEEGHLELTDTLIDDNNTSIKTSVTIEIKYQSMDGAVGVWSDGEFLDVPDDRDGMFTFETESLLSSQSHGSGTPPGRTLQGSIPTFRK
;
A
#
# COMPACT_ATOMS: atom_id res chain seq x y z
N MET A 1 -26.36 6.21 -23.44
CA MET A 1 -25.92 6.16 -22.03
C MET A 1 -24.47 5.74 -22.06
N ILE A 2 -23.56 6.56 -21.52
CA ILE A 2 -22.13 6.22 -21.48
C ILE A 2 -21.88 5.60 -20.11
N PHE A 3 -21.44 4.35 -20.08
CA PHE A 3 -20.93 3.70 -18.89
C PHE A 3 -19.41 3.85 -18.87
N CYS A 4 -18.86 4.33 -17.76
CA CYS A 4 -17.43 4.33 -17.51
C CYS A 4 -17.15 3.28 -16.43
N ILE A 5 -16.43 2.22 -16.77
CA ILE A 5 -16.11 1.14 -15.84
C ILE A 5 -14.69 1.38 -15.33
N PHE A 6 -14.55 1.67 -14.04
CA PHE A 6 -13.27 1.78 -13.36
C PHE A 6 -12.99 0.51 -12.55
N HIS A 7 -12.17 -0.39 -13.09
CA HIS A 7 -11.60 -1.51 -12.33
C HIS A 7 -10.31 -1.06 -11.60
N GLN A 8 -10.43 -0.09 -10.69
CA GLN A 8 -9.35 0.33 -9.82
C GLN A 8 -9.74 0.08 -8.37
N ILE A 9 -8.79 -0.44 -7.58
CA ILE A 9 -9.00 -0.75 -6.16
C ILE A 9 -7.99 0.08 -5.36
N PHE A 10 -8.53 0.93 -4.48
CA PHE A 10 -7.77 1.82 -3.62
C PHE A 10 -7.66 1.20 -2.23
N ARG A 11 -6.52 1.40 -1.56
CA ARG A 11 -6.26 0.95 -0.19
C ARG A 11 -5.75 2.10 0.66
N TRP A 12 -6.36 2.25 1.83
CA TRP A 12 -5.94 3.20 2.85
C TRP A 12 -5.54 2.41 4.10
N PRO A 13 -4.24 2.32 4.43
CA PRO A 13 -3.81 1.73 5.70
C PRO A 13 -4.20 2.67 6.84
N ILE A 14 -5.14 2.26 7.68
CA ILE A 14 -5.56 3.01 8.86
C ILE A 14 -4.88 2.48 10.13
N ALA A 15 -4.57 3.37 11.06
CA ALA A 15 -3.83 3.05 12.30
C ALA A 15 -4.75 2.71 13.50
N SER A 16 -6.06 2.92 13.34
CA SER A 16 -7.10 2.73 14.34
C SER A 16 -8.34 2.13 13.67
N ARG A 17 -9.37 1.76 14.46
CA ARG A 17 -10.68 1.46 13.87
C ARG A 17 -11.26 2.72 13.22
N LEU A 18 -12.13 2.52 12.24
CA LEU A 18 -12.94 3.61 11.68
C LEU A 18 -13.84 4.21 12.78
N ASP A 19 -14.04 5.52 12.74
CA ASP A 19 -15.00 6.21 13.59
C ASP A 19 -16.34 6.44 12.87
N GLY A 20 -17.42 6.65 13.64
CA GLY A 20 -18.78 6.78 13.09
C GLY A 20 -19.03 8.06 12.28
N ASN A 21 -18.07 8.98 12.21
CA ASN A 21 -18.15 10.26 11.52
C ASN A 21 -17.23 10.35 10.29
N GLU A 22 -16.33 9.37 10.09
CA GLU A 22 -15.47 9.32 8.92
C GLU A 22 -16.28 9.21 7.62
N MET A 23 -15.81 9.94 6.61
CA MET A 23 -16.48 10.13 5.33
C MET A 23 -15.62 9.62 4.18
N LEU A 24 -16.23 8.86 3.26
CA LEU A 24 -15.68 8.65 1.93
C LEU A 24 -16.27 9.70 0.99
N GLU A 25 -15.39 10.46 0.34
CA GLU A 25 -15.73 11.37 -0.76
C GLU A 25 -15.10 10.89 -2.06
N ILE A 26 -15.90 10.82 -3.13
CA ILE A 26 -15.48 10.49 -4.49
C ILE A 26 -15.94 11.60 -5.43
N GLN A 27 -14.99 12.24 -6.08
CA GLN A 27 -15.24 13.32 -7.05
C GLN A 27 -14.98 12.80 -8.47
N VAL A 28 -15.97 12.91 -9.35
CA VAL A 28 -15.83 12.52 -10.76
C VAL A 28 -15.52 13.75 -11.60
N TYR A 29 -14.45 13.69 -12.40
CA TYR A 29 -13.99 14.79 -13.25
C TYR A 29 -14.09 14.44 -14.74
N ASN A 30 -14.55 15.39 -15.54
CA ASN A 30 -14.36 15.38 -16.98
C ASN A 30 -12.93 15.88 -17.28
N TYR A 31 -12.07 14.96 -17.71
CA TYR A 31 -10.66 15.22 -17.97
C TYR A 31 -10.44 15.95 -19.29
N SER A 32 -9.56 16.96 -19.29
CA SER A 32 -9.11 17.64 -20.50
C SER A 32 -7.59 17.80 -20.50
N LYS A 33 -6.95 17.61 -21.67
CA LYS A 33 -5.51 17.82 -21.85
C LYS A 33 -5.13 19.29 -22.06
N VAL A 34 -6.09 20.15 -22.40
CA VAL A 34 -5.87 21.53 -22.85
C VAL A 34 -6.66 22.59 -22.06
N PHE A 35 -7.60 22.14 -21.22
CA PHE A 35 -8.37 22.98 -20.30
C PHE A 35 -8.29 22.35 -18.90
N SER A 36 -8.65 23.11 -17.87
CA SER A 36 -8.82 22.56 -16.52
C SER A 36 -9.87 21.45 -16.50
N ASN A 37 -9.64 20.40 -15.70
CA ASN A 37 -10.62 19.35 -15.48
C ASN A 37 -11.88 19.95 -14.84
N ARG A 38 -13.06 19.55 -15.32
CA ARG A 38 -14.35 20.02 -14.80
C ARG A 38 -14.96 18.97 -13.88
N LEU A 39 -15.29 19.34 -12.64
CA LEU A 39 -16.08 18.50 -11.75
C LEU A 39 -17.42 18.16 -12.42
N VAL A 40 -17.76 16.88 -12.45
CA VAL A 40 -19.06 16.36 -12.94
C VAL A 40 -20.03 16.26 -11.77
N GLY A 41 -19.53 15.81 -10.62
CA GLY A 41 -20.27 15.73 -9.36
C GLY A 41 -19.50 14.94 -8.32
N THR A 42 -20.02 14.95 -7.10
CA THR A 42 -19.41 14.35 -5.90
C THR A 42 -20.37 13.34 -5.29
N PHE A 43 -19.83 12.23 -4.82
CA PHE A 43 -20.48 11.27 -3.92
C PHE A 43 -19.83 11.39 -2.55
N CYS A 44 -20.63 11.49 -1.48
CA CYS A 44 -20.16 11.53 -0.09
C CYS A 44 -20.97 10.52 0.74
N MET A 45 -20.32 9.73 1.59
CA MET A 45 -21.02 8.86 2.54
C MET A 45 -20.27 8.68 3.87
N VAL A 46 -21.03 8.47 4.94
CA VAL A 46 -20.49 8.11 6.27
C VAL A 46 -20.10 6.63 6.27
N LEU A 47 -18.92 6.30 6.78
CA LEU A 47 -18.36 4.95 6.78
C LEU A 47 -18.90 4.03 7.89
N GLN A 48 -19.73 4.55 8.81
CA GLN A 48 -20.31 3.79 9.93
C GLN A 48 -20.83 2.40 9.51
N LYS A 49 -21.61 2.31 8.43
CA LYS A 49 -22.20 1.03 7.99
C LYS A 49 -21.13 0.00 7.62
N VAL A 50 -20.06 0.41 6.92
CA VAL A 50 -18.96 -0.52 6.56
C VAL A 50 -18.03 -0.80 7.75
N ALA A 51 -17.96 0.12 8.72
CA ALA A 51 -17.28 -0.12 10.00
C ALA A 51 -17.97 -1.22 10.83
N GLU A 52 -19.31 -1.31 10.76
CA GLU A 52 -20.14 -2.31 11.43
C GLU A 52 -20.23 -3.65 10.64
N GLU A 53 -20.48 -3.59 9.33
CA GLU A 53 -20.72 -4.79 8.49
C GLU A 53 -19.43 -5.35 7.84
N GLY A 54 -18.34 -4.58 7.77
CA GLY A 54 -17.07 -4.94 7.12
C GLY A 54 -17.07 -4.91 5.59
N HIS A 55 -18.24 -5.00 4.96
CA HIS A 55 -18.43 -4.96 3.53
C HIS A 55 -19.68 -4.17 3.17
N LEU A 56 -19.62 -3.41 2.08
CA LEU A 56 -20.76 -2.70 1.53
C LEU A 56 -20.62 -2.53 0.02
N GLU A 57 -21.58 -3.01 -0.76
CA GLU A 57 -21.75 -2.66 -2.16
C GLU A 57 -22.95 -1.72 -2.32
N LEU A 58 -22.79 -0.64 -3.08
CA LEU A 58 -23.85 0.33 -3.32
C LEU A 58 -23.76 0.97 -4.71
N THR A 59 -24.87 1.53 -5.17
CA THR A 59 -24.92 2.40 -6.36
C THR A 59 -25.74 3.64 -6.00
N ASP A 60 -25.18 4.82 -6.23
CA ASP A 60 -25.84 6.10 -5.92
C ASP A 60 -25.57 7.16 -6.99
N THR A 61 -26.42 8.18 -7.05
CA THR A 61 -26.25 9.37 -7.90
C THR A 61 -25.20 10.34 -7.34
N LEU A 62 -24.49 11.01 -8.24
CA LEU A 62 -23.61 12.12 -7.85
C LEU A 62 -24.43 13.39 -7.58
N ILE A 63 -23.88 14.26 -6.74
CA ILE A 63 -24.39 15.60 -6.43
C ILE A 63 -23.57 16.66 -7.19
N ASP A 64 -24.20 17.68 -7.76
CA ASP A 64 -23.53 18.79 -8.44
C ASP A 64 -23.17 19.96 -7.50
N ASP A 65 -22.60 21.03 -8.07
CA ASP A 65 -22.25 22.27 -7.37
C ASP A 65 -23.46 23.05 -6.83
N ASN A 66 -24.68 22.71 -7.27
CA ASN A 66 -25.94 23.29 -6.83
C ASN A 66 -26.63 22.40 -5.77
N ASN A 67 -25.91 21.42 -5.20
CA ASN A 67 -26.44 20.41 -4.29
C ASN A 67 -27.63 19.62 -4.87
N THR A 68 -27.63 19.40 -6.18
CA THR A 68 -28.68 18.68 -6.92
C THR A 68 -28.17 17.32 -7.37
N SER A 69 -28.97 16.26 -7.16
CA SER A 69 -28.66 14.92 -7.65
C SER A 69 -28.75 14.87 -9.19
N ILE A 70 -27.66 14.43 -9.84
CA ILE A 70 -27.59 14.30 -11.30
C ILE A 70 -27.81 12.85 -11.76
N LYS A 71 -28.11 12.67 -13.05
CA LYS A 71 -28.36 11.35 -13.66
C LYS A 71 -27.11 10.45 -13.79
N THR A 72 -25.95 10.95 -13.38
CA THR A 72 -24.71 10.17 -13.33
C THR A 72 -24.66 9.44 -12.00
N SER A 73 -24.44 8.14 -12.02
CA SER A 73 -24.28 7.31 -10.83
C SER A 73 -22.90 6.68 -10.77
N VAL A 74 -22.49 6.34 -9.55
CA VAL A 74 -21.29 5.55 -9.26
C VAL A 74 -21.71 4.26 -8.54
N THR A 75 -21.08 3.15 -8.89
CA THR A 75 -21.21 1.85 -8.22
C THR A 75 -19.88 1.57 -7.51
N ILE A 76 -19.93 1.24 -6.23
CA ILE A 76 -18.74 1.12 -5.37
C ILE A 76 -18.89 -0.10 -4.49
N GLU A 77 -17.82 -0.90 -4.41
CA GLU A 77 -17.64 -1.89 -3.35
C GLU A 77 -16.63 -1.32 -2.32
N ILE A 78 -17.04 -1.28 -1.05
CA ILE A 78 -16.24 -0.78 0.07
C ILE A 78 -16.02 -1.94 1.04
N LYS A 79 -14.78 -2.02 1.53
CA LYS A 79 -14.24 -3.18 2.22
C LYS A 79 -13.38 -2.72 3.38
N TYR A 80 -13.75 -3.10 4.60
CA TYR A 80 -13.09 -2.70 5.84
C TYR A 80 -12.61 -3.94 6.62
N GLN A 81 -11.34 -3.89 7.04
CA GLN A 81 -10.72 -4.90 7.89
C GLN A 81 -10.18 -4.23 9.15
N SER A 82 -10.64 -4.68 10.31
CA SER A 82 -10.18 -4.17 11.61
C SER A 82 -8.90 -4.90 12.05
N MET A 83 -7.96 -4.19 12.69
CA MET A 83 -6.66 -4.75 13.13
C MET A 83 -6.77 -5.95 14.09
N ASP A 84 -7.87 -6.05 14.83
CA ASP A 84 -8.15 -7.16 15.75
C ASP A 84 -8.83 -8.36 15.08
N GLY A 85 -9.06 -8.30 13.76
CA GLY A 85 -9.75 -9.36 13.01
C GLY A 85 -11.24 -9.50 13.32
N ALA A 86 -11.83 -8.63 14.15
CA ALA A 86 -13.23 -8.73 14.55
C ALA A 86 -14.22 -8.35 13.42
N VAL A 87 -13.75 -7.63 12.40
CA VAL A 87 -14.51 -7.22 11.22
C VAL A 87 -13.71 -7.59 9.98
N GLY A 88 -14.28 -8.48 9.16
CA GLY A 88 -13.68 -8.95 7.90
C GLY A 88 -12.51 -9.94 8.06
N VAL A 89 -12.76 -11.23 7.85
CA VAL A 89 -11.69 -12.22 7.66
C VAL A 89 -11.57 -12.53 6.16
N TRP A 90 -10.57 -11.94 5.51
CA TRP A 90 -10.18 -12.29 4.13
C TRP A 90 -8.76 -12.84 4.11
N SER A 91 -8.51 -13.73 3.14
CA SER A 91 -7.16 -14.24 2.90
C SER A 91 -6.39 -13.25 2.04
N ASP A 92 -5.17 -12.92 2.48
CA ASP A 92 -4.25 -11.96 1.85
C ASP A 92 -3.96 -12.23 0.35
N GLY A 93 -4.23 -13.46 -0.11
CA GLY A 93 -4.06 -13.90 -1.49
C GLY A 93 -5.16 -13.53 -2.49
N GLU A 94 -6.34 -13.05 -2.07
CA GLU A 94 -7.46 -12.76 -3.01
C GLU A 94 -7.29 -11.45 -3.82
N PHE A 95 -6.22 -10.69 -3.59
CA PHE A 95 -5.94 -9.45 -4.32
C PHE A 95 -4.72 -9.54 -5.27
N LEU A 96 -3.94 -10.61 -5.21
CA LEU A 96 -2.70 -10.74 -6.00
C LEU A 96 -2.96 -11.28 -7.41
N ASP A 97 -3.80 -10.57 -8.17
CA ASP A 97 -3.73 -10.57 -9.64
C ASP A 97 -2.80 -9.42 -10.09
N VAL A 98 -1.59 -9.42 -9.53
CA VAL A 98 -0.47 -8.65 -10.06
C VAL A 98 -0.07 -9.36 -11.36
N PRO A 99 -0.07 -8.69 -12.53
CA PRO A 99 0.45 -9.31 -13.73
C PRO A 99 1.90 -9.73 -13.48
N ASP A 100 2.17 -10.99 -13.80
CA ASP A 100 3.41 -11.70 -13.46
C ASP A 100 4.59 -11.16 -14.29
N ASP A 101 5.09 -9.98 -13.94
CA ASP A 101 6.34 -9.40 -14.45
C ASP A 101 7.54 -10.18 -13.86
N ARG A 102 7.62 -11.46 -14.24
CA ARG A 102 8.57 -12.46 -13.72
C ARG A 102 9.99 -12.32 -14.32
N ASP A 103 10.32 -11.13 -14.83
CA ASP A 103 11.62 -10.73 -15.38
C ASP A 103 12.04 -9.34 -14.84
N GLY A 104 12.17 -9.24 -13.51
CA GLY A 104 12.44 -7.98 -12.82
C GLY A 104 13.04 -8.15 -11.43
N MET A 105 14.19 -8.84 -11.33
CA MET A 105 14.89 -9.03 -10.05
C MET A 105 15.44 -7.69 -9.51
N PHE A 106 14.64 -7.00 -8.69
CA PHE A 106 15.09 -5.84 -7.92
C PHE A 106 15.93 -6.29 -6.72
N THR A 107 17.21 -6.60 -6.98
CA THR A 107 18.22 -6.66 -5.93
C THR A 107 18.43 -5.27 -5.34
N PHE A 108 17.94 -5.07 -4.11
CA PHE A 108 18.27 -3.88 -3.32
C PHE A 108 19.74 -3.96 -2.86
N GLU A 109 20.66 -3.49 -3.70
CA GLU A 109 22.07 -3.31 -3.35
C GLU A 109 22.20 -2.30 -2.20
N THR A 110 22.24 -2.81 -0.97
CA THR A 110 22.41 -1.99 0.24
C THR A 110 23.89 -1.93 0.66
N GLU A 111 24.79 -1.81 -0.32
CA GLU A 111 26.25 -1.70 -0.11
C GLU A 111 26.81 -0.42 -0.74
N SER A 112 26.51 0.73 -0.10
CA SER A 112 27.23 1.99 -0.35
C SER A 112 27.16 2.96 0.85
N LEU A 113 27.53 2.46 2.04
CA LEU A 113 28.14 3.28 3.08
C LEU A 113 29.31 2.49 3.67
N LEU A 114 30.41 3.19 4.02
CA LEU A 114 31.69 2.65 4.50
C LEU A 114 32.70 2.14 3.45
N SER A 115 33.10 3.04 2.55
CA SER A 115 34.55 3.27 2.37
C SER A 115 34.85 4.67 2.95
N SER A 116 36.03 4.97 3.52
CA SER A 116 37.34 4.41 3.20
C SER A 116 38.30 4.29 4.41
N GLN A 117 39.16 3.25 4.35
CA GLN A 117 40.61 3.32 4.60
C GLN A 117 41.15 3.74 6.00
N SER A 118 41.69 2.77 6.75
CA SER A 118 42.96 2.98 7.46
C SER A 118 43.82 1.69 7.56
N HIS A 119 45.03 1.81 7.04
CA HIS A 119 46.30 1.08 7.25
C HIS A 119 46.35 -0.25 8.06
N GLY A 120 47.10 -1.23 7.52
CA GLY A 120 48.11 -1.94 8.34
C GLY A 120 48.26 -3.46 8.17
N SER A 121 49.21 -3.87 7.31
CA SER A 121 50.04 -5.10 7.42
C SER A 121 49.40 -6.46 7.77
N GLY A 122 49.42 -7.39 6.81
CA GLY A 122 49.33 -8.84 7.05
C GLY A 122 50.34 -9.62 6.21
N THR A 123 51.41 -10.14 6.84
CA THR A 123 52.39 -11.03 6.20
C THR A 123 51.87 -12.47 6.07
N PRO A 124 52.28 -13.25 5.05
CA PRO A 124 51.74 -14.59 4.82
C PRO A 124 52.35 -15.67 5.74
N PRO A 125 51.61 -16.74 6.08
CA PRO A 125 52.13 -17.83 6.91
C PRO A 125 52.93 -18.85 6.10
N GLY A 126 54.21 -19.04 6.45
CA GLY A 126 55.14 -19.93 5.76
C GLY A 126 55.92 -20.87 6.68
N ARG A 127 55.33 -22.03 6.98
CA ARG A 127 55.98 -23.33 7.29
C ARG A 127 57.05 -23.43 8.42
N THR A 128 56.66 -24.15 9.49
CA THR A 128 57.41 -25.23 10.17
C THR A 128 58.84 -24.98 10.70
N LEU A 129 59.06 -25.18 12.01
CA LEU A 129 59.72 -26.37 12.60
C LEU A 129 59.92 -26.27 14.13
N GLN A 130 59.95 -27.43 14.78
CA GLN A 130 60.63 -27.79 16.05
C GLN A 130 60.39 -26.98 17.36
N GLY A 131 60.14 -27.74 18.45
CA GLY A 131 60.88 -27.51 19.70
C GLY A 131 60.10 -27.40 21.01
N SER A 132 59.88 -28.55 21.66
CA SER A 132 60.08 -28.75 23.11
C SER A 132 59.43 -27.84 24.17
N ILE A 133 58.41 -28.42 24.83
CA ILE A 133 58.07 -28.34 26.28
C ILE A 133 59.36 -28.45 27.16
N PRO A 134 59.47 -27.96 28.44
CA PRO A 134 58.48 -27.40 29.42
C PRO A 134 58.83 -25.93 29.84
N THR A 135 58.43 -25.28 30.97
CA THR A 135 57.84 -25.69 32.28
C THR A 135 57.08 -24.53 32.97
N PHE A 136 56.20 -24.87 33.93
CA PHE A 136 55.65 -23.98 34.96
C PHE A 136 56.71 -23.40 35.92
N ARG A 137 56.48 -22.18 36.46
CA ARG A 137 55.91 -22.00 37.82
C ARG A 137 55.62 -20.53 38.21
N LYS A 138 54.42 -20.37 38.79
CA LYS A 138 53.95 -19.43 39.83
C LYS A 138 54.44 -17.98 39.81
#